data_AF-A0A2R7Y8M7-F1
#
_entry.id   AF-A0A2R7Y8M7-F1
#
_cell.length_a   1.000
_cell.length_b   1.000
_cell.length_c   1.000
_cell.angle_alpha   90.00
_cell.angle_beta   90.00
_cell.angle_gamma   90.00
#
_symmetry.space_group_name_H-M   'P 1'
#
loop_
_entity.id
_entity.type
_entity.pdbx_description
1 polymer ?
#
loop_
_entity_poly.entity_id
_entity_poly.type
_entity_poly.pdbx_seq_one_letter_code
_entity_poly.pdbx_strand_id
1 'polypeptide(L)'
;MFKVVVEHLEPCLSPWVLTEYSYVSEVFKGRVVFTNVVKPKHAEVLSKLGEVVSDSVTESLARYSKTIVLDPIAEEVLEPEDLSDVDYVVIGGIMGAHPPERRTWKYVTSRMPNAISRNIGPHQFTIAGAAYVVKKVEEGRRVREIPYVLGLKHLKKLSKDVELEIELPYAFPLNEHGELVLPKDYVKLIAEYMLLYEQKNLFEDFECP
;
A
#
# COMPACT_ATOMS: atom_id res chain seq x y z
N MET A 1 10.85 -13.85 -12.52
CA MET A 1 9.95 -12.68 -12.46
C MET A 1 8.97 -12.95 -11.34
N PHE A 2 9.00 -12.15 -10.28
CA PHE A 2 8.21 -12.35 -9.07
C PHE A 2 6.75 -11.90 -9.24
N LYS A 3 5.87 -12.43 -8.40
CA LYS A 3 4.51 -11.91 -8.15
C LYS A 3 4.53 -10.88 -7.02
N VAL A 4 3.70 -9.86 -7.13
CA VAL A 4 3.45 -8.90 -6.03
C VAL A 4 2.23 -9.36 -5.25
N VAL A 5 2.41 -9.58 -3.96
CA VAL A 5 1.35 -10.02 -3.05
C VAL A 5 0.91 -8.84 -2.21
N VAL A 6 -0.37 -8.49 -2.26
CA VAL A 6 -0.96 -7.46 -1.38
C VAL A 6 -1.78 -8.18 -0.32
N GLU A 7 -1.28 -8.20 0.91
CA GLU A 7 -1.99 -8.78 2.05
C GLU A 7 -3.10 -7.82 2.49
N HIS A 8 -4.35 -8.17 2.20
CA HIS A 8 -5.49 -7.30 2.51
C HIS A 8 -5.78 -7.29 4.01
N LEU A 9 -5.52 -6.17 4.68
CA LEU A 9 -5.61 -6.05 6.14
C LEU A 9 -6.56 -4.95 6.61
N GLU A 10 -7.23 -4.29 5.66
CA GLU A 10 -8.26 -3.32 5.97
C GLU A 10 -9.60 -4.02 6.18
N PRO A 11 -10.39 -3.62 7.20
CA PRO A 11 -11.72 -4.18 7.41
C PRO A 11 -12.66 -3.89 6.23
N CYS A 12 -12.32 -2.89 5.42
CA CYS A 12 -13.11 -2.34 4.34
C CYS A 12 -12.30 -2.10 3.08
N LEU A 13 -12.89 -2.44 1.94
CA LEU A 13 -12.37 -2.02 0.64
C LEU A 13 -12.92 -0.63 0.30
N SER A 14 -12.42 0.40 1.00
CA SER A 14 -12.83 1.78 0.73
C SER A 14 -12.39 2.22 -0.68
N PRO A 15 -13.02 3.26 -1.26
CA PRO A 15 -12.58 3.82 -2.54
C PRO A 15 -11.10 4.20 -2.54
N TRP A 16 -10.59 4.71 -1.42
CA TRP A 16 -9.18 5.01 -1.24
C TRP A 16 -8.32 3.75 -1.39
N VAL A 17 -8.57 2.71 -0.58
CA VAL A 17 -7.81 1.44 -0.65
C VAL A 17 -7.90 0.83 -2.05
N LEU A 18 -9.07 0.91 -2.69
CA LEU A 18 -9.27 0.38 -4.03
C LEU A 18 -8.42 1.12 -5.08
N THR A 19 -8.27 2.45 -4.98
CA THR A 19 -7.38 3.20 -5.89
C THR A 19 -5.91 2.82 -5.72
N GLU A 20 -5.47 2.60 -4.48
CA GLU A 20 -4.13 2.13 -4.16
C GLU A 20 -3.88 0.74 -4.77
N TYR A 21 -4.79 -0.20 -4.57
CA TYR A 21 -4.69 -1.56 -5.12
C TYR A 21 -4.77 -1.58 -6.65
N SER A 22 -5.63 -0.74 -7.23
CA SER A 22 -5.74 -0.60 -8.68
C SER A 22 -4.41 -0.14 -9.28
N TYR A 23 -3.72 0.79 -8.61
CA TYR A 23 -2.40 1.24 -9.03
C TYR A 23 -1.36 0.11 -8.96
N VAL A 24 -1.35 -0.70 -7.89
CA VAL A 24 -0.46 -1.89 -7.83
C VAL A 24 -0.69 -2.81 -9.02
N SER A 25 -1.95 -3.09 -9.34
CA SER A 25 -2.33 -3.92 -10.49
C SER A 25 -1.99 -3.34 -11.85
N GLU A 26 -2.01 -2.01 -11.99
CA GLU A 26 -1.55 -1.33 -13.21
C GLU A 26 -0.04 -1.51 -13.39
N VAL A 27 0.74 -1.25 -12.33
CA VAL A 27 2.21 -1.35 -12.34
C VAL A 27 2.69 -2.79 -12.54
N PHE A 28 2.01 -3.76 -11.91
CA PHE A 28 2.36 -5.18 -11.94
C PHE A 28 1.32 -6.03 -12.67
N LYS A 29 0.85 -5.54 -13.83
CA LYS A 29 -0.21 -6.19 -14.61
C LYS A 29 0.04 -7.68 -14.84
N GLY A 30 -0.94 -8.50 -14.43
CA GLY A 30 -0.89 -9.96 -14.54
C GLY A 30 0.01 -10.66 -13.50
N ARG A 31 0.55 -9.91 -12.53
CA ARG A 31 1.47 -10.43 -11.49
C ARG A 31 1.02 -10.13 -10.06
N VAL A 32 -0.19 -9.62 -9.86
CA VAL A 32 -0.71 -9.27 -8.53
C VAL A 32 -1.56 -10.40 -7.96
N VAL A 33 -1.33 -10.71 -6.69
CA VAL A 33 -2.15 -11.61 -5.87
C VAL A 33 -2.62 -10.84 -4.63
N PHE A 34 -3.93 -10.82 -4.39
CA PHE A 34 -4.51 -10.31 -3.15
C PHE A 34 -4.77 -11.50 -2.22
N THR A 35 -4.14 -11.50 -1.05
CA THR A 35 -4.30 -12.53 0.00
C THR A 35 -5.14 -12.00 1.16
N ASN A 36 -5.58 -12.90 2.04
CA ASN A 36 -6.49 -12.61 3.15
C ASN A 36 -7.84 -12.00 2.71
N VAL A 37 -8.32 -12.37 1.52
CA VAL A 37 -9.59 -11.86 0.98
C VAL A 37 -10.73 -12.79 1.36
N VAL A 38 -11.20 -12.65 2.61
CA VAL A 38 -12.23 -13.54 3.19
C VAL A 38 -13.67 -13.15 2.81
N LYS A 39 -13.91 -11.88 2.46
CA LYS A 39 -15.26 -11.37 2.16
C LYS A 39 -15.61 -11.58 0.69
N PRO A 40 -16.75 -12.23 0.34
CA PRO A 40 -17.15 -12.45 -1.04
C PRO A 40 -17.24 -11.17 -1.89
N LYS A 41 -17.77 -10.09 -1.30
CA LYS A 41 -17.82 -8.77 -1.96
C LYS A 41 -16.43 -8.23 -2.32
N HIS A 42 -15.45 -8.39 -1.42
CA HIS A 42 -14.08 -7.95 -1.70
C HIS A 42 -13.47 -8.82 -2.81
N ALA A 43 -13.68 -10.14 -2.78
CA ALA A 43 -13.19 -11.05 -3.82
C ALA A 43 -13.75 -10.71 -5.21
N GLU A 44 -15.05 -10.39 -5.31
CA GLU A 44 -15.68 -9.96 -6.56
C GLU A 44 -15.02 -8.70 -7.14
N VAL A 45 -14.67 -7.73 -6.30
CA VAL A 45 -14.02 -6.49 -6.74
C VAL A 45 -12.54 -6.73 -7.07
N LEU A 46 -11.80 -7.38 -6.18
CA LEU A 46 -10.35 -7.57 -6.30
C LEU A 46 -9.96 -8.55 -7.40
N SER A 47 -10.82 -9.51 -7.74
CA SER A 47 -10.59 -10.44 -8.86
C SER A 47 -10.51 -9.73 -10.23
N LYS A 48 -11.02 -8.50 -10.34
CA LYS A 48 -10.89 -7.66 -11.54
C LYS A 48 -9.50 -7.00 -11.63
N LEU A 49 -8.78 -6.95 -10.52
CA LEU A 49 -7.47 -6.30 -10.38
C LEU A 49 -6.32 -7.32 -10.34
N GLY A 50 -6.56 -8.54 -9.86
CA GLY A 50 -5.52 -9.58 -9.73
C GLY A 50 -6.07 -10.92 -9.30
N GLU A 51 -5.18 -11.88 -9.08
CA GLU A 51 -5.53 -13.17 -8.47
C GLU A 51 -5.98 -12.93 -7.02
N VAL A 52 -6.97 -13.69 -6.55
CA VAL A 52 -7.52 -13.55 -5.19
C VAL A 52 -7.40 -14.87 -4.46
N VAL A 53 -6.87 -14.81 -3.25
CA VAL A 53 -6.69 -15.95 -2.35
C VAL A 53 -7.32 -15.60 -0.99
N SER A 54 -8.11 -16.53 -0.44
CA SER A 54 -8.74 -16.36 0.87
C SER A 54 -7.73 -16.43 2.02
N ASP A 55 -6.73 -17.30 1.87
CA ASP A 55 -5.72 -17.57 2.89
C ASP A 55 -4.81 -16.36 3.06
N SER A 56 -4.33 -16.14 4.29
CA SER A 56 -3.35 -15.09 4.56
C SER A 56 -2.01 -15.44 3.90
N VAL A 57 -1.25 -14.42 3.52
CA VAL A 57 0.15 -14.59 3.11
C VAL A 57 0.99 -15.28 4.20
N THR A 58 0.64 -15.04 5.46
CA THR A 58 1.31 -15.63 6.63
C THR A 58 0.97 -17.10 6.85
N GLU A 59 -0.03 -17.62 6.15
CA GLU A 59 -0.41 -19.04 6.18
C GLU A 59 0.11 -19.75 4.93
N SER A 60 -0.15 -19.15 3.77
CA SER A 60 0.19 -19.72 2.45
C SER A 60 1.69 -19.65 2.12
N LEU A 61 2.37 -18.55 2.50
CA LEU A 61 3.78 -18.29 2.15
C LEU A 61 4.73 -18.29 3.37
N ALA A 62 4.25 -18.57 4.59
CA ALA A 62 5.03 -18.45 5.83
C ALA A 62 6.41 -19.14 5.81
N ARG A 63 6.50 -20.28 5.10
CA ARG A 63 7.70 -21.12 5.03
C ARG A 63 8.52 -20.93 3.74
N TYR A 64 8.04 -20.12 2.80
CA TYR A 64 8.68 -19.91 1.51
C TYR A 64 9.79 -18.85 1.63
N SER A 65 11.04 -19.27 1.44
CA SER A 65 12.21 -18.42 1.60
C SER A 65 12.46 -17.46 0.44
N LYS A 66 11.91 -17.72 -0.74
CA LYS A 66 11.98 -16.84 -1.92
C LYS A 66 10.93 -15.73 -1.89
N THR A 67 10.75 -15.13 -0.71
CA THR A 67 9.74 -14.11 -0.44
C THR A 67 10.40 -12.93 0.23
N ILE A 68 10.15 -11.73 -0.30
CA ILE A 68 10.49 -10.47 0.36
C ILE A 68 9.23 -9.88 0.98
N VAL A 69 9.31 -9.40 2.22
CA VAL A 69 8.28 -8.58 2.87
C VAL A 69 8.79 -7.15 2.98
N LEU A 70 8.04 -6.19 2.40
CA LEU A 70 8.33 -4.78 2.59
C LEU A 70 7.87 -4.34 3.97
N ASP A 71 8.83 -4.03 4.85
CA ASP A 71 8.56 -3.60 6.22
C ASP A 71 9.34 -2.31 6.50
N PRO A 72 8.66 -1.19 6.83
CA PRO A 72 9.33 0.07 7.16
C PRO A 72 10.36 -0.02 8.30
N ILE A 73 10.27 -1.04 9.17
CA ILE A 73 11.23 -1.22 10.27
C ILE A 73 12.34 -2.25 9.97
N ALA A 74 12.38 -2.83 8.78
CA ALA A 74 13.47 -3.73 8.41
C ALA A 74 14.81 -2.98 8.39
N GLU A 75 15.89 -3.66 8.79
CA GLU A 75 17.21 -3.05 8.91
C GLU A 75 17.84 -2.74 7.55
N GLU A 76 17.65 -3.64 6.57
CA GLU A 76 18.23 -3.53 5.23
C GLU A 76 17.26 -2.89 4.24
N VAL A 77 17.80 -2.03 3.39
CA VAL A 77 17.07 -1.38 2.29
C VAL A 77 16.92 -2.38 1.14
N LEU A 78 15.78 -2.35 0.44
CA LEU A 78 15.55 -3.14 -0.76
C LEU A 78 16.57 -2.75 -1.86
N GLU A 79 17.25 -3.75 -2.41
CA GLU A 79 18.21 -3.58 -3.49
C GLU A 79 17.76 -4.35 -4.76
N PRO A 80 18.15 -3.92 -5.98
CA PRO A 80 17.85 -4.64 -7.21
C PRO A 80 18.24 -6.12 -7.20
N GLU A 81 19.35 -6.46 -6.54
CA GLU A 81 19.83 -7.84 -6.43
C GLU A 81 18.86 -8.73 -5.64
N ASP A 82 18.15 -8.18 -4.65
CA ASP A 82 17.16 -8.93 -3.88
C ASP A 82 16.02 -9.43 -4.77
N LEU A 83 15.70 -8.71 -5.85
CA LEU A 83 14.59 -9.04 -6.76
C LEU A 83 14.96 -10.09 -7.83
N SER A 84 16.22 -10.52 -7.88
CA SER A 84 16.73 -11.42 -8.92
C SER A 84 16.38 -12.90 -8.71
N ASP A 85 16.28 -13.35 -7.45
CA ASP A 85 16.02 -14.75 -7.09
C ASP A 85 14.85 -14.91 -6.09
N VAL A 86 13.82 -14.10 -6.26
CA VAL A 86 12.58 -14.18 -5.47
C VAL A 86 11.37 -14.50 -6.34
N ASP A 87 10.43 -15.21 -5.73
CA ASP A 87 9.15 -15.58 -6.32
C ASP A 87 8.06 -14.58 -5.94
N TYR A 88 8.18 -13.95 -4.76
CA TYR A 88 7.16 -13.06 -4.21
C TYR A 88 7.75 -11.80 -3.55
N VAL A 89 7.07 -10.67 -3.75
CA VAL A 89 7.25 -9.44 -2.97
C VAL A 89 5.93 -9.07 -2.31
N VAL A 90 5.91 -9.03 -0.98
CA VAL A 90 4.73 -8.79 -0.16
C VAL A 90 4.66 -7.31 0.24
N ILE A 91 3.55 -6.67 -0.08
CA ILE A 91 3.18 -5.33 0.37
C ILE A 91 2.03 -5.49 1.37
N GLY A 92 2.18 -4.92 2.57
CA GLY A 92 1.08 -4.85 3.53
C GLY A 92 -0.02 -3.94 2.98
N GLY A 93 -1.18 -4.51 2.67
CA GLY A 93 -2.38 -3.78 2.24
C GLY A 93 -3.06 -3.06 3.40
N ILE A 94 -2.29 -2.25 4.14
CA ILE A 94 -2.66 -1.57 5.39
C ILE A 94 -2.54 -0.06 5.18
N MET A 95 -3.60 0.68 5.46
CA MET A 95 -3.57 2.13 5.48
C MET A 95 -2.62 2.62 6.56
N GLY A 96 -1.75 3.58 6.26
CA GLY A 96 -0.79 4.09 7.24
C GLY A 96 -1.45 4.75 8.46
N ALA A 97 -0.71 4.83 9.56
CA ALA A 97 -1.09 5.59 10.75
C ALA A 97 0.00 6.62 11.01
N HIS A 98 -0.38 7.75 11.62
CA HIS A 98 0.56 8.77 12.06
C HIS A 98 0.39 9.00 13.56
N PRO A 99 1.37 8.63 14.40
CA PRO A 99 2.65 8.01 14.07
C PRO A 99 2.53 6.55 13.57
N PRO A 100 3.55 5.99 12.87
CA PRO A 100 3.50 4.61 12.38
C PRO A 100 3.44 3.56 13.52
N GLU A 101 2.48 2.65 13.41
CA GLU A 101 2.19 1.63 14.44
C GLU A 101 2.87 0.27 14.22
N ARG A 102 3.79 0.17 13.24
CA ARG A 102 4.50 -1.08 12.88
C ARG A 102 3.55 -2.25 12.57
N ARG A 103 2.40 -1.96 11.97
CA ARG A 103 1.36 -2.96 11.66
C ARG A 103 1.84 -4.04 10.70
N THR A 104 2.67 -3.71 9.71
CA THR A 104 3.27 -4.71 8.81
C THR A 104 4.11 -5.73 9.58
N TRP A 105 4.97 -5.26 10.49
CA TRP A 105 5.73 -6.16 11.35
C TRP A 105 4.82 -7.07 12.19
N LYS A 106 3.83 -6.47 12.86
CA LYS A 106 2.91 -7.19 13.77
C LYS A 106 2.07 -8.25 13.06
N TYR A 107 1.57 -7.95 11.86
CA TYR A 107 0.61 -8.81 11.18
C TYR A 107 1.23 -9.69 10.10
N VAL A 108 2.38 -9.32 9.53
CA VAL A 108 3.02 -10.01 8.40
C VAL A 108 4.43 -10.49 8.78
N THR A 109 5.38 -9.57 8.92
CA THR A 109 6.82 -9.90 9.00
C THR A 109 7.15 -10.84 10.16
N SER A 110 6.61 -10.58 11.36
CA SER A 110 6.84 -11.43 12.56
C SER A 110 6.30 -12.85 12.43
N ARG A 111 5.44 -13.11 11.44
CA ARG A 111 4.81 -14.42 11.17
C ARG A 111 5.41 -15.12 9.96
N MET A 112 6.35 -14.50 9.26
CA MET A 112 7.02 -15.05 8.08
C MET A 112 8.55 -15.13 8.32
N PRO A 113 9.02 -15.96 9.27
CA PRO A 113 10.42 -15.95 9.71
C PRO A 113 11.42 -16.39 8.63
N ASN A 114 10.95 -17.06 7.58
CA ASN A 114 11.79 -17.47 6.45
C ASN A 114 11.84 -16.43 5.32
N ALA A 115 10.97 -15.41 5.37
CA ALA A 115 10.96 -14.35 4.37
C ALA A 115 12.06 -13.32 4.68
N ILE A 116 12.58 -12.71 3.64
CA ILE A 116 13.55 -11.62 3.73
C ILE A 116 12.77 -10.32 3.98
N SER A 117 13.12 -9.55 5.00
CA SER A 117 12.51 -8.24 5.23
C SER A 117 13.39 -7.13 4.65
N ARG A 118 12.74 -6.16 3.99
CA ARG A 118 13.40 -5.00 3.38
C ARG A 118 12.58 -3.73 3.62
N ASN A 119 13.25 -2.62 3.91
CA ASN A 119 12.63 -1.30 3.91
C ASN A 119 12.80 -0.65 2.53
N ILE A 120 12.00 0.37 2.24
CA ILE A 120 12.07 1.14 0.99
C ILE A 120 12.45 2.59 1.26
N GLY A 121 13.31 2.79 2.26
CA GLY A 121 13.73 4.10 2.75
C GLY A 121 13.21 4.42 4.15
N PRO A 122 13.61 5.59 4.70
CA PRO A 122 13.39 5.93 6.11
C PRO A 122 11.97 6.42 6.43
N HIS A 123 11.12 6.60 5.42
CA HIS A 123 9.79 7.19 5.57
C HIS A 123 8.70 6.21 5.19
N GLN A 124 7.50 6.42 5.73
CA GLN A 124 6.34 5.62 5.38
C GLN A 124 5.79 6.05 4.02
N PHE A 125 5.75 5.13 3.08
CA PHE A 125 5.08 5.29 1.80
C PHE A 125 3.64 4.78 1.86
N THR A 126 2.80 5.24 0.92
CA THR A 126 1.51 4.60 0.66
C THR A 126 1.71 3.26 -0.05
N ILE A 127 0.63 2.51 -0.28
CA ILE A 127 0.69 1.19 -0.93
C ILE A 127 1.11 1.33 -2.40
N ALA A 128 0.55 2.29 -3.13
CA ALA A 128 0.95 2.67 -4.48
C ALA A 128 2.38 3.22 -4.50
N GLY A 129 2.74 4.05 -3.52
CA GLY A 129 4.11 4.54 -3.38
C GLY A 129 5.12 3.40 -3.23
N ALA A 130 4.82 2.42 -2.38
CA ALA A 130 5.64 1.22 -2.21
C ALA A 130 5.72 0.39 -3.50
N ALA A 131 4.59 0.17 -4.17
CA ALA A 131 4.55 -0.53 -5.46
C ALA A 131 5.41 0.18 -6.53
N TYR A 132 5.35 1.51 -6.59
CA TYR A 132 6.20 2.29 -7.49
C TYR A 132 7.69 2.13 -7.16
N VAL A 133 8.06 2.20 -5.87
CA VAL A 133 9.46 2.00 -5.45
C VAL A 133 9.95 0.61 -5.85
N VAL A 134 9.18 -0.45 -5.57
CA VAL A 134 9.53 -1.81 -6.02
C VAL A 134 9.70 -1.87 -7.53
N LYS A 135 8.83 -1.22 -8.29
CA LYS A 135 8.93 -1.20 -9.75
C LYS A 135 10.21 -0.54 -10.23
N LYS A 136 10.63 0.57 -9.61
CA LYS A 136 11.89 1.24 -9.92
C LYS A 136 13.11 0.42 -9.54
N VAL A 137 13.03 -0.32 -8.45
CA VAL A 137 14.09 -1.25 -8.05
C VAL A 137 14.17 -2.45 -9.01
N GLU A 138 13.02 -2.97 -9.47
CA GLU A 138 12.95 -4.00 -10.52
C GLU A 138 13.59 -3.50 -11.84
N GLU A 139 13.44 -2.21 -12.15
CA GLU A 139 14.08 -1.54 -13.30
C GLU A 139 15.59 -1.24 -13.08
N GLY A 140 16.14 -1.61 -11.92
CA GLY A 140 17.57 -1.50 -11.61
C GLY A 140 17.98 -0.24 -10.85
N ARG A 141 17.05 0.64 -10.46
CA ARG A 141 17.36 1.84 -9.65
C ARG A 141 17.55 1.46 -8.18
N ARG A 142 18.47 2.14 -7.50
CA ARG A 142 18.58 2.00 -6.03
C ARG A 142 17.48 2.81 -5.36
N VAL A 143 16.97 2.36 -4.21
CA VAL A 143 15.92 3.10 -3.45
C VAL A 143 16.31 4.55 -3.19
N ARG A 144 17.58 4.79 -2.81
CA ARG A 144 18.14 6.13 -2.55
C ARG A 144 18.12 7.08 -3.76
N GLU A 145 17.95 6.56 -4.97
CA GLU A 145 17.94 7.34 -6.22
C GLU A 145 16.52 7.74 -6.62
N ILE A 146 15.49 7.24 -5.93
CA ILE A 146 14.08 7.52 -6.21
C ILE A 146 13.69 8.80 -5.46
N PRO A 147 13.46 9.93 -6.17
CA PRO A 147 13.05 11.16 -5.52
C PRO A 147 11.65 11.03 -4.92
N TYR A 148 11.40 11.76 -3.84
CA TYR A 148 10.09 11.81 -3.18
C TYR A 148 9.84 13.17 -2.52
N VAL A 149 8.57 13.48 -2.29
CA VAL A 149 8.12 14.60 -1.45
C VAL A 149 7.59 14.04 -0.13
N LEU A 150 7.92 14.70 0.98
CA LEU A 150 7.40 14.36 2.30
C LEU A 150 6.21 15.24 2.66
N GLY A 151 5.09 14.61 2.95
CA GLY A 151 3.88 15.32 3.33
C GLY A 151 3.17 15.94 2.13
N LEU A 152 1.85 15.82 2.09
CA LEU A 152 1.01 16.65 1.23
C LEU A 152 -0.02 17.37 2.10
N LYS A 153 -0.32 18.60 1.72
CA LYS A 153 -1.40 19.40 2.31
C LYS A 153 -2.43 19.70 1.23
N HIS A 154 -3.70 19.51 1.55
CA HIS A 154 -4.80 19.87 0.68
C HIS A 154 -5.82 20.71 1.44
N LEU A 155 -6.10 21.91 0.93
CA LEU A 155 -7.13 22.79 1.48
C LEU A 155 -8.43 22.63 0.69
N LYS A 156 -9.50 22.31 1.39
CA LYS A 156 -10.85 22.20 0.84
C LYS A 156 -11.77 23.19 1.55
N LYS A 157 -12.30 24.13 0.78
CA LYS A 157 -13.28 25.09 1.28
C LYS A 157 -14.64 24.42 1.43
N LEU A 158 -15.20 24.41 2.65
CA LEU A 158 -16.51 23.83 2.95
C LEU A 158 -17.63 24.87 2.91
N SER A 159 -17.33 26.11 3.33
CA SER A 159 -18.23 27.25 3.26
C SER A 159 -17.43 28.54 3.11
N LYS A 160 -18.08 29.72 3.15
CA LYS A 160 -17.38 31.01 3.07
C LYS A 160 -16.29 31.16 4.14
N ASP A 161 -16.58 30.66 5.35
CA ASP A 161 -15.79 30.89 6.57
C ASP A 161 -15.19 29.60 7.16
N VAL A 162 -15.36 28.46 6.49
CA VAL A 162 -14.85 27.15 6.95
C VAL A 162 -14.01 26.50 5.86
N GLU A 163 -12.78 26.15 6.22
CA GLU A 163 -11.82 25.42 5.39
C GLU A 163 -11.35 24.17 6.15
N LEU A 164 -11.23 23.06 5.43
CA LEU A 164 -10.66 21.81 5.89
C LEU A 164 -9.25 21.69 5.33
N GLU A 165 -8.24 21.57 6.19
CA GLU A 165 -6.90 21.16 5.80
C GLU A 165 -6.74 19.65 6.00
N ILE A 166 -6.32 18.96 4.95
CA ILE A 166 -6.02 17.54 4.96
C ILE A 166 -4.51 17.39 4.85
N GLU A 167 -3.91 16.81 5.89
CA GLU A 167 -2.49 16.47 5.91
C GLU A 167 -2.31 14.97 5.63
N LEU A 168 -1.46 14.65 4.65
CA LEU A 168 -1.08 13.28 4.32
C LEU A 168 0.41 13.10 4.65
N PRO A 169 0.77 12.58 5.84
CA PRO A 169 2.14 12.57 6.35
C PRO A 169 2.94 11.37 5.82
N TYR A 170 2.93 11.16 4.50
CA TYR A 170 3.62 10.06 3.82
C TYR A 170 4.73 10.58 2.91
N ALA A 171 5.62 9.68 2.51
CA ALA A 171 6.51 9.89 1.38
C ALA A 171 5.78 9.54 0.07
N PHE A 172 5.84 10.46 -0.88
CA PHE A 172 5.24 10.33 -2.21
C PHE A 172 6.34 10.35 -3.26
N PRO A 173 6.58 9.24 -3.97
CA PRO A 173 7.64 9.19 -4.97
C PRO A 173 7.30 10.11 -6.15
N LEU A 174 8.35 10.61 -6.81
CA LEU A 174 8.25 11.39 -8.04
C LEU A 174 8.64 10.54 -9.24
N ASN A 175 7.95 10.75 -10.36
CA ASN A 175 8.29 10.11 -11.63
C ASN A 175 9.51 10.77 -12.30
N GLU A 176 9.91 10.24 -13.46
CA GLU A 176 11.06 10.77 -14.23
C GLU A 176 10.85 12.21 -14.71
N HIS A 177 9.61 12.71 -14.70
CA HIS A 177 9.24 14.09 -15.03
C HIS A 177 9.14 15.00 -13.80
N GLY A 178 9.39 14.47 -12.58
CA GLY A 178 9.26 15.20 -11.33
C GLY A 178 7.83 15.34 -10.81
N GLU A 179 6.87 14.57 -11.36
CA GLU A 179 5.47 14.60 -10.97
C GLU A 179 5.19 13.59 -9.86
N LEU A 180 4.26 13.91 -8.95
CA LEU A 180 3.83 13.02 -7.87
C LEU A 180 3.23 11.73 -8.43
N VAL A 181 3.74 10.59 -7.97
CA VAL A 181 3.16 9.28 -8.25
C VAL A 181 2.06 9.01 -7.24
N LEU A 182 0.83 9.16 -7.70
CA LEU A 182 -0.39 8.93 -6.93
C LEU A 182 -1.42 8.22 -7.79
N PRO A 183 -2.32 7.43 -7.17
CA PRO A 183 -3.52 6.99 -7.86
C PRO A 183 -4.30 8.17 -8.42
N LYS A 184 -5.05 7.93 -9.50
CA LYS A 184 -5.90 8.97 -10.09
C LYS A 184 -6.94 9.46 -9.08
N ASP A 185 -7.15 10.78 -9.03
CA ASP A 185 -8.11 11.45 -8.14
C ASP A 185 -7.87 11.21 -6.63
N TYR A 186 -6.69 10.72 -6.24
CA TYR A 186 -6.36 10.28 -4.88
C TYR A 186 -6.68 11.32 -3.79
N VAL A 187 -6.12 12.52 -3.89
CA VAL A 187 -6.32 13.59 -2.89
C VAL A 187 -7.79 14.02 -2.84
N LYS A 188 -8.46 14.08 -3.99
CA LYS A 188 -9.87 14.45 -4.08
C LYS A 188 -10.76 13.41 -3.40
N LEU A 189 -10.53 12.12 -3.65
CA LEU A 189 -11.26 11.02 -3.02
C LEU A 189 -11.11 11.06 -1.50
N ILE A 190 -9.88 11.23 -1.00
CA ILE A 190 -9.66 11.38 0.44
C ILE A 190 -10.46 12.57 0.98
N ALA A 191 -10.41 13.73 0.31
CA ALA A 191 -11.10 14.92 0.75
C ALA A 191 -12.63 14.85 0.72
N GLU A 192 -13.21 14.02 -0.15
CA GLU A 192 -14.65 13.78 -0.22
C GLU A 192 -15.09 12.73 0.79
N TYR A 193 -14.38 11.60 0.87
CA TYR A 193 -14.76 10.49 1.72
C TYR A 193 -14.37 10.66 3.18
N MET A 194 -13.35 11.44 3.51
CA MET A 194 -12.99 11.75 4.90
C MET A 194 -14.16 12.41 5.63
N LEU A 195 -14.84 13.37 5.00
CA LEU A 195 -16.03 14.02 5.56
C LEU A 195 -17.17 13.04 5.79
N LEU A 196 -17.41 12.13 4.84
CA LEU A 196 -18.44 11.10 4.96
C LEU A 196 -18.08 10.08 6.05
N TYR A 197 -16.81 9.72 6.16
CA TYR A 197 -16.30 8.76 7.13
C TYR A 197 -16.38 9.33 8.55
N GLU A 198 -15.97 10.58 8.76
CA GLU A 198 -16.14 11.25 10.06
C GLU A 198 -17.61 11.39 10.46
N GLN A 199 -18.49 11.75 9.51
CA GLN A 199 -19.93 11.76 9.78
C GLN A 199 -20.44 10.39 10.21
N LYS A 200 -20.10 9.31 9.50
CA LYS A 200 -20.58 7.96 9.85
C LYS A 200 -20.01 7.44 11.17
N ASN A 201 -18.74 7.71 11.46
CA ASN A 201 -18.13 7.34 12.74
C ASN A 201 -18.78 8.07 13.94
N LEU A 202 -19.24 9.31 13.75
CA LEU A 202 -19.99 10.04 14.78
C LEU A 202 -21.34 9.39 15.12
N PHE A 203 -21.89 8.55 14.24
CA PHE A 203 -23.20 7.91 14.42
C PHE A 203 -23.13 6.39 14.67
N GLU A 204 -21.93 5.81 14.88
CA GLU A 204 -21.68 4.36 15.08
C GLU A 204 -22.27 3.40 14.00
N ASP A 205 -22.87 3.93 12.94
CA ASP A 205 -23.47 3.18 11.82
C ASP A 205 -22.43 2.94 10.70
N PHE A 206 -21.32 2.27 11.02
CA PHE A 206 -20.33 1.90 10.01
C PHE A 206 -20.50 0.45 9.54
N GLU A 207 -21.51 0.22 8.70
CA GLU A 207 -21.44 -0.86 7.72
C GLU A 207 -20.64 -0.37 6.50
N CYS A 208 -19.60 -1.12 6.16
CA CYS A 208 -18.82 -0.90 4.95
C CYS A 208 -19.76 -0.80 3.73
N PRO A 209 -19.70 0.27 2.92
CA PRO A 209 -20.55 0.38 1.73
C PRO A 209 -20.37 -0.81 0.76
#